data_AF-A0A7C1TZ44-F1
#
_entry.id   AF-A0A7C1TZ44-F1
#
_cell.length_a   1.000
_cell.length_b   1.000
_cell.length_c   1.000
_cell.angle_alpha   90.00
_cell.angle_beta   90.00
_cell.angle_gamma   90.00
#
_symmetry.space_group_name_H-M   'P 1'
#
loop_
_entity.id
_entity.type
_entity.pdbx_description
1 polymer ?
#
loop_
_entity_poly.entity_id
_entity_poly.type
_entity_poly.pdbx_seq_one_letter_code
_entity_poly.pdbx_strand_id
1 'polypeptide(L)'
;MNERIHVAQVGAPDPELNNSPIAEDPDENLEMLRQELPGEPVCAFNNRDYASGEWVCSGDTLLRCDDGIWVREGTCDPDNP
;
A
#
# COMPACT_ATOMS: atom_id res chain seq x y z
N MET A 1 7.87 24.51 4.05
CA MET A 1 6.54 24.28 3.45
C MET A 1 6.43 22.78 3.34
N ASN A 2 5.94 22.12 4.40
CA ASN A 2 5.82 20.67 4.39
C ASN A 2 4.59 20.38 3.54
N GLU A 3 4.82 20.00 2.29
CA GLU A 3 3.82 19.35 1.46
C GLU A 3 3.39 18.12 2.24
N ARG A 4 2.37 18.30 3.08
CA ARG A 4 1.60 17.24 3.70
C ARG A 4 1.15 16.42 2.51
N ILE A 5 1.83 15.31 2.25
CA ILE A 5 1.36 14.35 1.28
C ILE A 5 -0.03 13.99 1.84
N HIS A 6 -1.10 14.48 1.20
CA HIS A 6 -2.48 14.26 1.62
C HIS A 6 -2.85 12.84 1.24
N VAL A 7 -2.10 11.89 1.79
CA VAL A 7 -2.28 10.46 1.59
C VAL A 7 -3.45 10.03 2.48
N ALA A 8 -4.32 9.19 1.95
CA ALA A 8 -5.44 8.67 2.70
C ALA A 8 -4.94 7.85 3.89
N GLN A 9 -5.33 8.25 5.10
CA GLN A 9 -5.06 7.51 6.33
C GLN A 9 -6.06 6.36 6.43
N VAL A 10 -5.58 5.13 6.27
CA VAL A 10 -6.44 3.93 6.20
C VAL A 10 -6.40 3.10 7.48
N GLY A 11 -5.49 3.41 8.40
CA GLY A 11 -5.29 2.67 9.64
C GLY A 11 -4.62 1.32 9.40
N ALA A 12 -4.67 0.42 10.38
CA ALA A 12 -4.14 -0.93 10.24
C ALA A 12 -5.04 -1.80 9.33
N PRO A 13 -4.48 -2.78 8.61
CA PRO A 13 -5.27 -3.76 7.87
C PRO A 13 -6.05 -4.65 8.83
N ASP A 14 -7.35 -4.80 8.59
CA ASP A 14 -8.27 -5.63 9.36
C ASP A 14 -8.31 -7.05 8.74
N PRO A 15 -7.92 -8.10 9.48
CA PRO A 15 -7.84 -9.46 8.95
C PRO A 15 -9.20 -10.06 8.57
N GLU A 16 -10.32 -9.49 9.02
CA GLU A 16 -11.66 -9.94 8.66
C GLU A 16 -12.18 -9.30 7.34
N LEU A 17 -11.48 -8.29 6.81
CA LEU A 17 -11.87 -7.56 5.60
C LEU A 17 -11.01 -7.94 4.40
N ASN A 18 -11.49 -7.59 3.20
CA ASN A 18 -10.70 -7.78 1.98
C ASN A 18 -9.51 -6.81 1.96
N ASN A 19 -8.31 -7.37 1.89
CA ASN A 19 -7.06 -6.62 1.80
C ASN A 19 -6.19 -7.28 0.72
N SER A 20 -5.68 -6.44 -0.19
CA SER A 20 -4.62 -6.82 -1.10
C SER A 20 -3.35 -7.17 -0.31
N PRO A 21 -2.52 -8.08 -0.84
CA PRO A 21 -1.27 -8.44 -0.21
C PRO A 21 -0.30 -7.24 -0.20
N ILE A 22 0.49 -7.17 0.86
CA ILE A 22 1.50 -6.12 1.07
C ILE A 22 2.87 -6.72 0.79
N ALA A 23 3.59 -6.16 -0.18
CA ALA A 23 4.99 -6.45 -0.42
C ALA A 23 5.85 -5.74 0.63
N GLU A 24 6.42 -6.50 1.56
CA GLU A 24 7.30 -5.98 2.62
C GLU A 24 8.61 -5.44 2.04
N ASP A 25 9.14 -6.15 1.04
CA ASP A 25 10.33 -5.77 0.28
C ASP A 25 9.99 -5.63 -1.21
N PRO A 26 10.15 -4.43 -1.81
CA PRO A 26 9.78 -4.16 -3.20
C PRO A 26 10.65 -4.90 -4.22
N ASP A 27 11.85 -5.35 -3.84
CA ASP A 27 12.77 -6.04 -4.74
C ASP A 27 12.61 -7.57 -4.71
N GLU A 28 12.39 -8.16 -3.54
CA GLU A 28 12.32 -9.63 -3.40
C GLU A 28 10.88 -10.16 -3.38
N ASN A 29 9.97 -9.52 -2.64
CA ASN A 29 8.63 -10.06 -2.43
C ASN A 29 7.61 -9.59 -3.48
N LEU A 30 7.78 -8.38 -4.01
CA LEU A 30 6.89 -7.83 -5.05
C LEU A 30 6.89 -8.66 -6.33
N GLU A 31 8.06 -9.11 -6.79
CA GLU A 31 8.16 -9.88 -8.03
C GLU A 31 7.51 -11.26 -7.90
N MET A 32 7.62 -11.90 -6.74
CA MET A 32 6.88 -13.12 -6.42
C MET A 32 5.36 -12.89 -6.40
N LEU A 33 4.90 -11.85 -5.69
CA LEU A 33 3.47 -11.52 -5.62
C LEU A 33 2.87 -11.21 -6.98
N ARG A 34 3.62 -10.52 -7.87
CA ARG A 34 3.20 -10.27 -9.26
C ARG A 34 3.10 -11.54 -10.10
N GLN A 35 3.86 -12.58 -9.79
CA GLN A 35 3.73 -13.89 -10.46
C GLN A 35 2.52 -14.68 -9.95
N GLU A 36 2.17 -14.53 -8.67
CA GLU A 36 1.06 -15.24 -8.04
C GLU A 36 -0.30 -14.58 -8.29
N LEU A 37 -0.33 -13.25 -8.42
CA LEU A 37 -1.55 -12.48 -8.62
C LEU A 37 -1.70 -12.09 -10.09
N PRO A 38 -2.91 -12.14 -10.65
CA PRO A 38 -3.16 -11.80 -12.06
C PRO A 38 -2.98 -10.31 -12.43
N GLY A 39 -2.40 -9.47 -11.56
CA GLY A 39 -2.27 -8.03 -11.78
C GLY A 39 -3.63 -7.34 -11.81
N GLU A 40 -4.18 -7.03 -10.64
CA GLU A 40 -5.46 -6.32 -10.52
C GLU A 40 -5.25 -4.82 -10.75
N PRO A 41 -6.16 -4.10 -11.42
CA PRO A 41 -5.98 -2.66 -11.65
C PRO A 41 -6.16 -1.81 -10.36
N VAL A 42 -6.56 -2.44 -9.26
CA VAL A 42 -6.86 -1.81 -7.98
C VAL A 42 -6.33 -2.64 -6.82
N CYS A 43 -5.90 -1.97 -5.75
CA CYS A 43 -5.54 -2.60 -4.49
C CYS A 43 -6.68 -2.45 -3.48
N ALA A 44 -7.06 -3.53 -2.84
CA ALA A 44 -8.05 -3.50 -1.76
C ALA A 44 -7.38 -3.21 -0.41
N PHE A 45 -7.98 -2.37 0.42
CA PHE A 45 -7.58 -2.18 1.82
C PHE A 45 -8.83 -1.95 2.66
N ASN A 46 -9.09 -2.82 3.64
CA ASN A 46 -10.28 -2.78 4.49
C ASN A 46 -11.60 -2.65 3.69
N ASN A 47 -11.79 -3.48 2.66
CA ASN A 47 -12.92 -3.42 1.71
C ASN A 47 -13.05 -2.12 0.90
N ARG A 48 -11.97 -1.35 0.75
CA ARG A 48 -11.92 -0.19 -0.15
C ARG A 48 -10.93 -0.43 -1.27
N ASP A 49 -11.32 -0.08 -2.48
CA ASP A 49 -10.48 -0.22 -3.66
C ASP A 49 -9.75 1.09 -3.95
N TYR A 50 -8.45 1.00 -4.22
CA TYR A 50 -7.56 2.10 -4.56
C TYR A 50 -6.93 1.82 -5.92
N ALA A 51 -6.81 2.83 -6.78
CA ALA A 51 -6.27 2.63 -8.12
C ALA A 51 -4.75 2.40 -8.09
N SER A 52 -4.20 1.62 -9.04
CA SER A 52 -2.75 1.53 -9.25
C SER A 52 -2.12 2.92 -9.33
N GLY A 53 -1.09 3.15 -8.52
CA GLY A 53 -0.42 4.45 -8.35
C GLY A 53 -0.92 5.31 -7.19
N GLU A 54 -2.05 4.96 -6.54
CA GLU A 54 -2.48 5.65 -5.33
C GLU A 54 -1.62 5.29 -4.12
N TRP A 55 -1.54 6.25 -3.19
CA TRP A 55 -0.82 6.10 -1.94
C TRP A 55 -1.80 6.08 -0.77
N VAL A 56 -1.52 5.22 0.21
CA VAL A 56 -2.25 5.15 1.48
C VAL A 56 -1.25 5.08 2.64
N CYS A 57 -1.66 5.62 3.79
CA CYS A 57 -0.90 5.53 5.02
C CYS A 57 -1.58 4.55 5.97
N SER A 58 -0.88 3.45 6.23
CA SER A 58 -1.27 2.46 7.22
C SER A 58 -0.49 2.74 8.51
N GLY A 59 -1.01 3.65 9.34
CA GLY A 59 -0.27 4.15 10.50
C GLY A 59 0.89 5.04 10.08
N ASP A 60 2.11 4.69 10.49
CA ASP A 60 3.34 5.37 10.09
C ASP A 60 3.89 4.91 8.73
N THR A 61 3.38 3.81 8.17
CA THR A 61 3.91 3.22 6.94
C THR A 61 3.21 3.76 5.70
N LEU A 62 3.99 4.20 4.71
CA LEU A 62 3.52 4.61 3.38
C LEU A 62 3.46 3.40 2.44
N LEU A 63 2.27 3.14 1.91
CA LEU A 63 2.00 2.07 0.96
C LEU A 63 1.57 2.68 -0.38
N ARG A 64 2.10 2.15 -1.47
CA ARG A 64 1.74 2.49 -2.85
C ARG A 64 1.04 1.31 -3.50
N CYS A 65 -0.10 1.56 -4.12
CA CYS A 65 -0.77 0.52 -4.90
C CYS A 65 0.00 0.29 -6.21
N ASP A 66 0.34 -0.95 -6.47
CA ASP A 66 1.04 -1.41 -7.66
C ASP A 66 0.36 -2.67 -8.19
N ASP A 67 -0.58 -2.48 -9.12
CA ASP A 67 -1.32 -3.54 -9.82
C ASP A 67 -1.85 -4.66 -8.92
N GLY A 68 -2.55 -4.24 -7.85
CA GLY A 68 -3.21 -5.14 -6.91
C GLY A 68 -2.38 -5.51 -5.68
N ILE A 69 -1.16 -5.01 -5.60
CA ILE A 69 -0.20 -5.24 -4.51
C ILE A 69 0.12 -3.93 -3.82
N TRP A 70 0.12 -3.93 -2.49
CA TRP A 70 0.58 -2.78 -1.71
C TRP A 70 2.09 -2.82 -1.52
N VAL A 71 2.80 -1.86 -2.08
CA VAL A 71 4.26 -1.75 -1.99
C VAL A 71 4.63 -0.76 -0.90
N ARG A 72 5.45 -1.18 0.07
CA ARG A 72 5.99 -0.27 1.08
C ARG A 72 7.06 0.63 0.46
N GLU A 73 6.78 1.93 0.39
CA GLU A 73 7.71 2.93 -0.16
C GLU A 73 8.48 3.70 0.93
N GLY A 74 7.95 3.73 2.17
CA GLY A 74 8.60 4.45 3.26
C GLY A 74 7.66 4.72 4.43
N THR A 75 7.82 5.90 5.06
CA THR A 75 6.99 6.35 6.17
C THR A 75 6.15 7.56 5.76
N CYS A 76 4.98 7.69 6.38
CA CYS A 76 4.13 8.88 6.26
C CYS A 76 4.51 9.98 7.26
N ASP A 77 5.50 9.73 8.11
CA ASP A 77 5.98 10.63 9.15
C ASP A 77 7.22 11.39 8.67
N PRO A 78 7.10 12.69 8.34
CA PRO A 78 8.24 13.48 7.87
C PRO A 78 9.31 13.72 8.95
N ASP A 79 9.00 13.46 10.22
CA ASP A 79 9.88 13.65 11.37
C ASP A 79 10.68 12.38 11.74
N ASN A 80 10.35 11.21 11.17
CA ASN A 80 11.08 9.95 11.40
C ASN A 80 11.48 9.29 10.07
N PRO A 81 12.54 9.81 9.40
CA PRO A 81 13.07 9.31 8.14
C PRO A 81 13.83 7.98 8.26
#